data_AF-A0A0D2IE68-F1
#
_entry.id   AF-A0A0D2IE68-F1
#
_cell.length_a   1.000
_cell.length_b   1.000
_cell.length_c   1.000
_cell.angle_alpha   90.00
_cell.angle_beta   90.00
_cell.angle_gamma   90.00
#
_symmetry.space_group_name_H-M   'P 1'
#
loop_
_entity.id
_entity.type
_entity.pdbx_description
1 polymer ?
#
loop_
_entity_poly.entity_id
_entity_poly.type
_entity_poly.pdbx_seq_one_letter_code
_entity_poly.pdbx_strand_id
1 'polypeptide(L)'
;MDDSTENDGQEQHNIFHRILAPLTRLFSSSDHKSNSASQSKAGSSIRSAPLNSPLIQQKEQRNNRPDRKDKMQTEISMRHEFLKQSIEDGSFWEMPDIELLQLIKSAFPQELERLKNATFLRNPNAPRPAGLSISESLYGRGQEFAEINRTLVGVLALRWIHKGDYETFVGTQGPPPIVLKRDSFDWLCDLFKKGLRDAEDTYALIISMIINDLGKDPTLATDYASLTGDDIPEVNHDMILYDAVKARMVPVLDRLSEQDKDYLVLGIKLGSDFNFGQLAQAENAPASLSGLEEMRGHDRAFEMRFMEQLLDLAGASGHEDWTCAKKMIEPIFQSYKNVYDVAHGIIQAQMSLREGYDIILKRKLKLLHEAGYPRQFDIQDQADRALMRLFCLGNTSNSENADVFYVAFMERLAEEVRETLVHGLNVDGSVEAPAVQPTYLPAMLTKALGNTLNGTQEEKIKAVTAVLRYLTRCMVVEASRLKKLPHRVTVVERDVRKISPVLESEEFKHNPDILDREDIPEDQIANMARDSEERTILSGG
;
A
#
# COMPACT_ATOMS: atom_id res chain seq x y z
N MET A 1 -37.66 -21.66 38.52
CA MET A 1 -37.13 -23.03 38.34
C MET A 1 -36.81 -23.06 36.88
N ASP A 2 -35.64 -22.52 36.57
CA ASP A 2 -35.31 -22.01 35.25
C ASP A 2 -34.01 -22.65 34.81
N ASP A 3 -34.14 -23.28 33.66
CA ASP A 3 -33.09 -23.65 32.74
C ASP A 3 -32.63 -22.42 31.95
N SER A 4 -31.46 -22.57 31.32
CA SER A 4 -30.84 -21.72 30.28
C SER A 4 -29.99 -20.54 30.75
N THR A 5 -28.66 -20.66 30.52
CA THR A 5 -27.86 -19.81 29.61
C THR A 5 -26.38 -20.17 29.75
N GLU A 6 -25.75 -20.68 28.70
CA GLU A 6 -24.29 -20.59 28.48
C GLU A 6 -23.96 -21.12 27.08
N ASN A 7 -24.00 -20.26 26.05
CA ASN A 7 -23.32 -20.54 24.77
C ASN A 7 -23.09 -19.33 23.83
N ASP A 8 -22.82 -18.12 24.35
CA ASP A 8 -22.60 -16.92 23.52
C ASP A 8 -21.13 -16.45 23.47
N GLY A 9 -20.19 -17.14 24.12
CA GLY A 9 -18.79 -16.71 24.22
C GLY A 9 -17.88 -17.12 23.05
N GLN A 10 -18.24 -18.11 22.23
CA GLN A 10 -17.34 -18.71 21.24
C GLN A 10 -17.52 -18.18 19.80
N GLU A 11 -18.64 -17.56 19.45
CA GLU A 11 -18.84 -17.01 18.09
C GLU A 11 -18.13 -15.67 17.85
N GLN A 12 -17.83 -14.90 18.90
CA GLN A 12 -17.19 -13.58 18.78
C GLN A 12 -15.70 -13.63 18.38
N HIS A 13 -15.01 -14.76 18.60
CA HIS A 13 -13.57 -14.90 18.30
C HIS A 13 -13.27 -15.21 16.82
N ASN A 14 -14.26 -15.68 16.06
CA ASN A 14 -14.06 -16.14 14.67
C ASN A 14 -13.89 -15.03 13.63
N ILE A 15 -14.22 -13.77 13.95
CA ILE A 15 -14.32 -12.67 12.96
C ILE A 15 -13.07 -11.76 12.95
N PHE A 16 -12.38 -11.59 14.08
CA PHE A 16 -11.27 -10.63 14.25
C PHE A 16 -10.07 -10.90 13.32
N HIS A 17 -9.75 -12.15 13.01
CA HIS A 17 -8.58 -12.48 12.19
C HIS A 17 -8.83 -12.39 10.67
N ARG A 18 -10.09 -12.37 10.22
CA ARG A 18 -10.41 -12.30 8.77
C ARG A 18 -10.25 -10.90 8.17
N ILE A 19 -10.16 -9.86 9.01
CA ILE A 19 -10.17 -8.46 8.56
C ILE A 19 -8.75 -7.94 8.23
N LEU A 20 -7.68 -8.70 8.51
CA LEU A 20 -6.30 -8.20 8.41
C LEU A 20 -5.41 -8.84 7.30
N ALA A 21 -5.95 -9.66 6.40
CA ALA A 21 -5.21 -10.17 5.22
C ALA A 21 -5.96 -9.84 3.92
N PRO A 22 -5.41 -8.96 3.06
CA PRO A 22 -4.87 -9.48 1.80
C PRO A 22 -3.65 -8.68 1.28
N LEU A 23 -2.45 -9.16 1.55
CA LEU A 23 -1.27 -8.93 0.72
C LEU A 23 -0.40 -10.20 0.70
N THR A 24 -0.88 -11.31 0.10
CA THR A 24 -0.03 -12.27 -0.65
C THR A 24 -0.85 -13.32 -1.40
N ARG A 25 -0.56 -13.52 -2.70
CA ARG A 25 -0.56 -14.79 -3.49
C ARG A 25 -0.41 -14.52 -5.00
N LEU A 26 0.76 -14.82 -5.59
CA LEU A 26 1.05 -15.21 -7.00
C LEU A 26 2.57 -15.53 -7.01
N PHE A 27 3.16 -16.59 -7.59
CA PHE A 27 2.82 -17.57 -8.62
C PHE A 27 3.34 -18.99 -8.28
N SER A 28 2.67 -20.03 -8.80
CA SER A 28 3.21 -21.39 -8.94
C SER A 28 3.82 -21.60 -10.33
N SER A 29 4.91 -22.37 -10.40
CA SER A 29 5.69 -22.61 -11.61
C SER A 29 4.93 -23.34 -12.72
N SER A 30 5.18 -22.92 -13.96
CA SER A 30 4.91 -23.71 -15.16
C SER A 30 6.21 -24.41 -15.56
N ASP A 31 6.26 -25.74 -15.50
CA ASP A 31 7.14 -26.52 -16.36
C ASP A 31 6.63 -27.95 -16.50
N HIS A 32 6.17 -28.28 -17.72
CA HIS A 32 6.40 -29.57 -18.40
C HIS A 32 5.75 -29.54 -19.78
N LYS A 33 6.55 -29.32 -20.83
CA LYS A 33 6.25 -29.78 -22.19
C LYS A 33 7.37 -30.70 -22.66
N SER A 34 7.05 -31.98 -22.67
CA SER A 34 7.82 -33.04 -23.32
C SER A 34 7.65 -32.98 -24.84
N ASN A 35 8.76 -33.22 -25.53
CA ASN A 35 8.87 -33.47 -26.96
C ASN A 35 7.93 -34.59 -27.45
N SER A 36 7.32 -34.39 -28.63
CA SER A 36 7.20 -35.46 -29.62
C SER A 36 7.05 -34.88 -31.03
N ALA A 37 7.99 -35.25 -31.88
CA ALA A 37 7.95 -35.04 -33.32
C ALA A 37 6.92 -35.94 -34.00
N SER A 38 6.29 -35.46 -35.07
CA SER A 38 5.97 -36.29 -36.24
C SER A 38 5.71 -35.43 -37.47
N GLN A 39 6.12 -36.01 -38.59
CA GLN A 39 6.28 -35.46 -39.94
C GLN A 39 4.96 -35.49 -40.74
N SER A 40 4.82 -34.59 -41.71
CA SER A 40 4.54 -34.87 -43.14
C SER A 40 4.23 -33.54 -43.84
N LYS A 41 5.01 -33.11 -44.85
CA LYS A 41 4.82 -33.36 -46.30
C LYS A 41 3.41 -32.93 -46.78
N ALA A 42 3.19 -32.13 -47.82
CA ALA A 42 4.02 -31.79 -48.98
C ALA A 42 3.40 -30.62 -49.78
N GLY A 43 4.27 -29.96 -50.59
CA GLY A 43 4.01 -29.44 -51.95
C GLY A 43 3.08 -28.23 -52.07
N SER A 44 3.25 -27.29 -53.00
CA SER A 44 4.16 -27.08 -54.13
C SER A 44 4.17 -25.56 -54.40
N SER A 45 5.31 -24.92 -54.69
CA SER A 45 5.77 -24.58 -56.06
C SER A 45 4.65 -23.95 -56.92
N ILE A 46 4.75 -22.75 -57.51
CA ILE A 46 5.78 -22.23 -58.42
C ILE A 46 5.64 -20.69 -58.55
N ARG A 47 6.81 -20.03 -58.71
CA ARG A 47 7.18 -18.76 -59.40
C ARG A 47 6.10 -18.11 -60.29
N SER A 48 6.03 -16.78 -60.46
CA SER A 48 7.06 -15.93 -61.09
C SER A 48 6.69 -14.44 -61.04
N ALA A 49 7.73 -13.60 -61.00
CA ALA A 49 7.72 -12.13 -60.98
C ALA A 49 7.51 -11.51 -62.40
N PRO A 50 7.89 -10.24 -62.64
CA PRO A 50 7.14 -8.98 -62.45
C PRO A 50 6.97 -8.19 -63.77
N LEU A 51 6.26 -7.06 -63.82
CA LEU A 51 6.49 -5.95 -64.79
C LEU A 51 5.58 -4.72 -64.56
N ASN A 52 6.24 -3.57 -64.31
CA ASN A 52 6.03 -2.18 -64.76
C ASN A 52 4.63 -1.53 -64.91
N SER A 53 4.42 -0.44 -64.14
CA SER A 53 4.01 0.97 -64.44
C SER A 53 3.02 1.32 -65.60
N PRO A 54 2.37 2.53 -65.68
CA PRO A 54 2.45 3.77 -64.87
C PRO A 54 1.12 4.52 -64.56
N LEU A 55 1.23 5.56 -63.71
CA LEU A 55 0.52 6.87 -63.71
C LEU A 55 -0.99 6.98 -64.04
N ILE A 56 -1.79 7.38 -63.04
CA ILE A 56 -2.90 8.34 -63.21
C ILE A 56 -2.86 9.38 -62.10
N GLN A 57 -2.74 10.65 -62.50
CA GLN A 57 -3.00 11.85 -61.69
C GLN A 57 -4.49 11.95 -61.37
N GLN A 58 -4.85 12.17 -60.10
CA GLN A 58 -6.04 12.97 -59.77
C GLN A 58 -5.76 13.92 -58.61
N LYS A 59 -6.17 15.16 -58.87
CA LYS A 59 -6.07 16.37 -58.07
C LYS A 59 -6.84 16.30 -56.75
N GLU A 60 -6.33 17.08 -55.80
CA GLU A 60 -7.07 17.94 -54.87
C GLU A 60 -8.32 17.38 -54.19
N GLN A 61 -8.15 16.96 -52.94
CA GLN A 61 -9.05 17.38 -51.86
C GLN A 61 -8.25 17.42 -50.56
N ARG A 62 -7.70 18.60 -50.25
CA ARG A 62 -7.26 18.96 -48.90
C ARG A 62 -8.49 18.93 -47.99
N ASN A 63 -8.74 17.79 -47.37
CA ASN A 63 -9.63 17.70 -46.24
C ASN A 63 -8.86 18.17 -44.99
N ASN A 64 -9.07 19.44 -44.63
CA ASN A 64 -8.95 19.91 -43.25
C ASN A 64 -10.02 19.18 -42.43
N ARG A 65 -9.76 17.93 -42.04
CA ARG A 65 -10.41 17.32 -40.89
C ARG A 65 -9.54 17.66 -39.68
N PRO A 66 -10.08 18.27 -38.61
CA PRO A 66 -9.36 18.34 -37.35
C PRO A 66 -8.94 16.93 -37.00
N ASP A 67 -7.67 16.76 -36.64
CA ASP A 67 -7.08 15.47 -36.36
C ASP A 67 -7.94 14.78 -35.28
N ARG A 68 -8.20 13.49 -35.43
CA ARG A 68 -9.08 12.74 -34.52
C ARG A 68 -8.56 12.80 -33.07
N LYS A 69 -7.25 13.01 -32.93
CA LYS A 69 -6.56 13.28 -31.65
C LYS A 69 -6.96 14.64 -31.05
N ASP A 70 -7.02 15.71 -31.84
CA ASP A 70 -7.37 17.05 -31.36
C ASP A 70 -8.81 17.12 -30.85
N LYS A 71 -9.75 16.42 -31.53
CA LYS A 71 -11.14 16.33 -31.06
C LYS A 71 -11.27 15.58 -29.74
N MET A 72 -10.56 14.46 -29.60
CA MET A 72 -10.57 13.66 -28.36
C MET A 72 -9.95 14.45 -27.20
N GLN A 73 -8.85 15.17 -27.43
CA GLN A 73 -8.21 16.00 -26.42
C GLN A 73 -9.12 17.15 -25.97
N THR A 74 -9.84 17.78 -26.91
CA THR A 74 -10.80 18.85 -26.62
C THR A 74 -12.00 18.33 -25.81
N GLU A 75 -12.53 17.14 -26.14
CA GLU A 75 -13.61 16.51 -25.39
C GLU A 75 -13.21 16.11 -23.97
N ILE A 76 -11.99 15.58 -23.79
CA ILE A 76 -11.45 15.25 -22.46
C ILE A 76 -11.22 16.54 -21.65
N SER A 77 -10.70 17.61 -22.26
CA SER A 77 -10.53 18.90 -21.59
C SER A 77 -11.86 19.42 -21.05
N MET A 78 -12.93 19.40 -21.86
CA MET A 78 -14.27 19.82 -21.43
C MET A 78 -14.80 18.99 -20.26
N ARG A 79 -14.52 17.69 -20.20
CA ARG A 79 -14.98 16.80 -19.12
C ARG A 79 -14.32 17.08 -17.77
N HIS A 80 -13.05 17.50 -17.78
CA HIS A 80 -12.39 17.94 -16.57
C HIS A 80 -12.91 19.28 -16.09
N GLU A 81 -13.18 20.22 -17.00
CA GLU A 81 -13.84 21.48 -16.63
C GLU A 81 -15.19 21.22 -15.93
N PHE A 82 -15.97 20.21 -16.37
CA PHE A 82 -17.20 19.82 -15.66
C PHE A 82 -16.96 19.27 -14.25
N LEU A 83 -15.91 18.47 -14.04
CA LEU A 83 -15.56 17.97 -12.70
C LEU A 83 -15.07 19.10 -11.80
N LYS A 84 -14.22 19.98 -12.30
CA LYS A 84 -13.74 21.14 -11.55
C LYS A 84 -14.89 22.10 -11.21
N GLN A 85 -15.74 22.40 -12.18
CA GLN A 85 -16.91 23.24 -11.98
C GLN A 85 -17.88 22.66 -10.95
N SER A 86 -18.07 21.33 -10.92
CA SER A 86 -18.95 20.70 -9.94
C SER A 86 -18.37 20.76 -8.52
N ILE A 87 -17.05 20.78 -8.37
CA ILE A 87 -16.40 21.01 -7.08
C ILE A 87 -16.62 22.47 -6.65
N GLU A 88 -16.39 23.42 -7.57
CA GLU A 88 -16.54 24.86 -7.31
C GLU A 88 -17.97 25.27 -6.94
N ASP A 89 -18.98 24.73 -7.62
CA ASP A 89 -20.39 25.03 -7.35
C ASP A 89 -21.01 24.18 -6.23
N GLY A 90 -20.23 23.25 -5.67
CA GLY A 90 -20.60 22.37 -4.58
C GLY A 90 -21.46 21.17 -4.99
N SER A 91 -21.85 21.04 -6.26
CA SER A 91 -22.67 19.91 -6.72
C SER A 91 -21.95 18.57 -6.66
N PHE A 92 -20.61 18.55 -6.70
CA PHE A 92 -19.76 17.37 -6.45
C PHE A 92 -20.13 16.69 -5.14
N TRP A 93 -20.39 17.49 -4.10
CA TRP A 93 -20.71 16.97 -2.78
C TRP A 93 -22.12 16.41 -2.73
N GLU A 94 -23.08 16.89 -3.53
CA GLU A 94 -24.50 16.52 -3.39
C GLU A 94 -25.02 15.55 -4.45
N MET A 95 -24.38 15.45 -5.63
CA MET A 95 -24.87 14.61 -6.71
C MET A 95 -24.92 13.11 -6.36
N PRO A 96 -25.83 12.30 -6.93
CA PRO A 96 -25.87 10.86 -6.67
C PRO A 96 -24.52 10.18 -6.95
N ASP A 97 -24.12 9.21 -6.13
CA ASP A 97 -22.81 8.55 -6.24
C ASP A 97 -22.54 8.01 -7.64
N ILE A 98 -23.52 7.39 -8.29
CA ILE A 98 -23.34 6.86 -9.63
C ILE A 98 -23.08 7.95 -10.68
N GLU A 99 -23.70 9.12 -10.54
CA GLU A 99 -23.48 10.27 -11.45
C GLU A 99 -22.08 10.83 -11.26
N LEU A 100 -21.63 10.97 -10.01
CA LEU A 100 -20.26 11.36 -9.68
C LEU A 100 -19.24 10.39 -10.27
N LEU A 101 -19.43 9.10 -10.05
CA LEU A 101 -18.51 8.06 -10.54
C LEU A 101 -18.43 8.06 -12.08
N GLN A 102 -19.54 8.35 -12.77
CA GLN A 102 -19.56 8.56 -14.22
C GLN A 102 -18.83 9.84 -14.65
N LEU A 103 -18.96 10.92 -13.88
CA LEU A 103 -18.22 12.16 -14.11
C LEU A 103 -16.71 11.95 -13.96
N ILE A 104 -16.27 11.28 -12.89
CA ILE A 104 -14.86 10.91 -12.68
C ILE A 104 -14.36 10.02 -13.82
N LYS A 105 -15.10 8.96 -14.18
CA LYS A 105 -14.73 8.11 -15.32
C LYS A 105 -14.58 8.88 -16.62
N SER A 106 -15.43 9.88 -16.83
CA SER A 106 -15.42 10.72 -18.02
C SER A 106 -14.23 11.69 -18.03
N ALA A 107 -13.85 12.20 -16.84
CA ALA A 107 -12.66 13.02 -16.67
C ALA A 107 -11.39 12.19 -16.88
N PHE A 108 -11.23 11.04 -16.22
CA PHE A 108 -9.97 10.28 -16.19
C PHE A 108 -9.98 8.97 -17.00
N PRO A 109 -10.29 8.97 -18.31
CA PRO A 109 -10.46 7.72 -19.05
C PRO A 109 -9.14 6.97 -19.25
N GLN A 110 -8.00 7.66 -19.31
CA GLN A 110 -6.70 7.04 -19.58
C GLN A 110 -6.14 6.38 -18.31
N GLU A 111 -6.22 7.09 -17.20
CA GLU A 111 -5.76 6.63 -15.89
C GLU A 111 -6.58 5.43 -15.43
N LEU A 112 -7.92 5.50 -15.53
CA LEU A 112 -8.77 4.36 -15.18
C LEU A 112 -8.60 3.16 -16.13
N GLU A 113 -8.21 3.37 -17.39
CA GLU A 113 -7.89 2.25 -18.29
C GLU A 113 -6.64 1.51 -17.81
N ARG A 114 -5.60 2.23 -17.39
CA ARG A 114 -4.39 1.62 -16.81
C ARG A 114 -4.69 0.86 -15.53
N LEU A 115 -5.53 1.42 -14.65
CA LEU A 115 -5.93 0.76 -13.40
C LEU A 115 -6.70 -0.57 -13.61
N LYS A 116 -7.23 -0.86 -14.80
CA LYS A 116 -7.79 -2.19 -15.10
C LYS A 116 -6.74 -3.30 -15.09
N ASN A 117 -5.49 -2.95 -15.41
CA ASN A 117 -4.37 -3.89 -15.49
C ASN A 117 -3.57 -3.98 -14.19
N ALA A 118 -3.85 -3.09 -13.23
CA ALA A 118 -3.13 -3.05 -11.98
C ALA A 118 -3.37 -4.33 -11.16
N THR A 119 -2.28 -4.88 -10.64
CA THR A 119 -2.31 -6.15 -9.91
C THR A 119 -2.93 -5.97 -8.53
N PHE A 120 -3.83 -6.87 -8.13
CA PHE A 120 -4.42 -6.89 -6.80
C PHE A 120 -4.58 -8.32 -6.28
N LEU A 121 -4.81 -8.44 -4.99
CA LEU A 121 -5.00 -9.73 -4.32
C LEU A 121 -6.42 -9.86 -3.81
N ARG A 122 -7.14 -10.85 -4.33
CA ARG A 122 -8.53 -11.13 -3.96
C ARG A 122 -8.56 -12.13 -2.79
N ASN A 123 -9.37 -11.84 -1.77
CA ASN A 123 -9.88 -12.89 -0.90
C ASN A 123 -11.11 -13.53 -1.56
N PRO A 124 -11.02 -14.78 -2.06
CA PRO A 124 -12.13 -15.41 -2.79
C PRO A 124 -13.36 -15.67 -1.90
N ASN A 125 -13.19 -15.64 -0.57
CA ASN A 125 -14.24 -15.95 0.40
C ASN A 125 -14.81 -14.70 1.08
N ALA A 126 -14.42 -13.49 0.66
CA ALA A 126 -14.96 -12.27 1.25
C ALA A 126 -16.45 -12.12 0.91
N PRO A 127 -17.32 -11.86 1.90
CA PRO A 127 -18.72 -11.58 1.64
C PRO A 127 -18.84 -10.30 0.81
N ARG A 128 -19.68 -10.34 -0.22
CA ARG A 128 -19.90 -9.25 -1.18
C ARG A 128 -21.23 -8.54 -0.86
N PRO A 129 -21.28 -7.19 -0.87
CA PRO A 129 -22.53 -6.45 -0.77
C PRO A 129 -23.52 -6.82 -1.89
N ALA A 130 -24.80 -6.58 -1.62
CA ALA A 130 -25.82 -6.73 -2.65
C ALA A 130 -25.67 -5.66 -3.75
N GLY A 131 -25.91 -6.05 -5.00
CA GLY A 131 -25.86 -5.14 -6.15
C GLY A 131 -24.58 -5.25 -6.98
N LEU A 132 -24.45 -4.33 -7.93
CA LEU A 132 -23.27 -4.24 -8.79
C LEU A 132 -22.15 -3.49 -8.07
N SER A 133 -20.91 -3.92 -8.27
CA SER A 133 -19.75 -3.13 -7.83
C SER A 133 -19.65 -1.82 -8.61
N ILE A 134 -18.78 -0.90 -8.17
CA ILE A 134 -18.54 0.37 -8.87
C ILE A 134 -18.11 0.10 -10.32
N SER A 135 -17.12 -0.77 -10.53
CA SER A 135 -16.61 -1.10 -11.85
C SER A 135 -17.67 -1.79 -12.73
N GLU A 136 -18.50 -2.67 -12.18
CA GLU A 136 -19.59 -3.29 -12.94
C GLU A 136 -20.66 -2.28 -13.33
N SER A 137 -20.95 -1.31 -12.45
CA SER A 137 -21.90 -0.23 -12.72
C SER A 137 -21.38 0.71 -13.81
N LEU A 138 -20.06 0.94 -13.84
CA LEU A 138 -19.42 1.86 -14.78
C LEU A 138 -19.06 1.22 -16.13
N TYR A 139 -18.66 -0.06 -16.15
CA TYR A 139 -18.13 -0.74 -17.35
C TYR A 139 -19.01 -1.87 -17.85
N GLY A 140 -20.04 -2.26 -17.10
CA GLY A 140 -20.97 -3.32 -17.45
C GLY A 140 -20.82 -4.56 -16.55
N ARG A 141 -21.88 -5.36 -16.49
CA ARG A 141 -21.93 -6.56 -15.65
C ARG A 141 -20.79 -7.52 -15.98
N GLY A 142 -20.10 -8.02 -14.94
CA GLY A 142 -18.97 -8.93 -15.07
C GLY A 142 -17.62 -8.25 -15.33
N GLN A 143 -17.57 -6.92 -15.40
CA GLN A 143 -16.33 -6.14 -15.47
C GLN A 143 -15.90 -5.72 -14.06
N GLU A 144 -15.23 -6.62 -13.35
CA GLU A 144 -14.76 -6.41 -11.98
C GLU A 144 -13.29 -5.99 -11.97
N PHE A 145 -13.02 -4.71 -11.75
CA PHE A 145 -11.68 -4.13 -11.69
C PHE A 145 -11.41 -3.64 -10.27
N ALA A 146 -10.59 -4.37 -9.52
CA ALA A 146 -10.44 -4.12 -8.09
C ALA A 146 -9.78 -2.78 -7.77
N GLU A 147 -8.69 -2.41 -8.47
CA GLU A 147 -8.01 -1.14 -8.19
C GLU A 147 -8.90 0.07 -8.55
N ILE A 148 -9.75 -0.05 -9.58
CA ILE A 148 -10.81 0.94 -9.84
C ILE A 148 -11.79 1.02 -8.66
N ASN A 149 -12.29 -0.13 -8.18
CA ASN A 149 -13.21 -0.14 -7.04
C ASN A 149 -12.57 0.46 -5.79
N ARG A 150 -11.30 0.15 -5.51
CA ARG A 150 -10.57 0.68 -4.35
C ARG A 150 -10.40 2.20 -4.44
N THR A 151 -9.86 2.66 -5.57
CA THR A 151 -9.63 4.09 -5.86
C THR A 151 -10.92 4.89 -5.70
N LEU A 152 -12.00 4.42 -6.33
CA LEU A 152 -13.26 5.15 -6.35
C LEU A 152 -14.01 5.09 -5.02
N VAL A 153 -13.85 4.04 -4.21
CA VAL A 153 -14.32 4.06 -2.81
C VAL A 153 -13.54 5.07 -1.99
N GLY A 154 -12.23 5.24 -2.21
CA GLY A 154 -11.46 6.32 -1.59
C GLY A 154 -12.02 7.71 -1.94
N VAL A 155 -12.43 7.93 -3.18
CA VAL A 155 -13.11 9.19 -3.58
C VAL A 155 -14.50 9.33 -2.95
N LEU A 156 -15.27 8.25 -2.79
CA LEU A 156 -16.53 8.29 -2.03
C LEU A 156 -16.30 8.57 -0.54
N ALA A 157 -15.23 8.02 0.04
CA ALA A 157 -14.85 8.27 1.42
C ALA A 157 -14.54 9.75 1.68
N LEU A 158 -13.95 10.46 0.71
CA LEU A 158 -13.80 11.92 0.76
C LEU A 158 -15.16 12.62 0.93
N ARG A 159 -16.21 12.17 0.23
CA ARG A 159 -17.57 12.73 0.39
C ARG A 159 -18.17 12.41 1.76
N TRP A 160 -18.02 11.18 2.22
CA TRP A 160 -18.52 10.78 3.54
C TRP A 160 -17.87 11.61 4.65
N ILE A 161 -16.54 11.81 4.59
CA ILE A 161 -15.81 12.68 5.51
C ILE A 161 -16.29 14.13 5.40
N HIS A 162 -16.37 14.68 4.19
CA HIS A 162 -16.82 16.06 3.97
C HIS A 162 -18.23 16.32 4.56
N LYS A 163 -19.15 15.36 4.41
CA LYS A 163 -20.52 15.45 4.92
C LYS A 163 -20.67 15.11 6.41
N GLY A 164 -19.62 14.60 7.04
CA GLY A 164 -19.73 14.00 8.38
C GLY A 164 -20.65 12.77 8.41
N ASP A 165 -20.75 12.04 7.30
CA ASP A 165 -21.58 10.83 7.14
C ASP A 165 -20.88 9.60 7.74
N TYR A 166 -20.81 9.61 9.06
CA TYR A 166 -20.18 8.55 9.85
C TYR A 166 -20.83 7.18 9.60
N GLU A 167 -22.17 7.12 9.50
CA GLU A 167 -22.90 5.85 9.41
C GLU A 167 -22.56 5.11 8.11
N THR A 168 -22.54 5.81 6.98
CA THR A 168 -22.09 5.20 5.72
C THR A 168 -20.59 4.90 5.73
N PHE A 169 -19.77 5.79 6.31
CA PHE A 169 -18.33 5.57 6.40
C PHE A 169 -17.99 4.28 7.14
N VAL A 170 -18.62 4.01 8.30
CA VAL A 170 -18.36 2.80 9.07
C VAL A 170 -19.12 1.59 8.55
N GLY A 171 -20.33 1.75 8.00
CA GLY A 171 -21.12 0.73 7.33
C GLY A 171 -21.01 -0.69 7.92
N THR A 172 -20.27 -1.57 7.23
CA THR A 172 -20.10 -2.99 7.57
C THR A 172 -18.88 -3.30 8.45
N GLN A 173 -18.18 -2.27 8.95
CA GLN A 173 -17.11 -2.46 9.93
C GLN A 173 -17.66 -3.21 11.14
N GLY A 174 -16.91 -4.19 11.62
CA GLY A 174 -17.31 -4.97 12.77
C GLY A 174 -16.30 -6.05 13.11
N PRO A 175 -16.28 -6.55 14.34
CA PRO A 175 -17.28 -6.30 15.42
C PRO A 175 -17.14 -4.93 16.13
N PRO A 176 -18.11 -4.51 16.96
CA PRO A 176 -18.15 -3.18 17.58
C PRO A 176 -16.85 -2.68 18.24
N PRO A 177 -16.04 -3.52 18.92
CA PRO A 177 -14.79 -3.05 19.53
C PRO A 177 -13.73 -2.52 18.55
N ILE A 178 -13.83 -2.86 17.26
CA ILE A 178 -12.89 -2.40 16.23
C ILE A 178 -13.49 -1.34 15.31
N VAL A 179 -14.79 -1.10 15.35
CA VAL A 179 -15.43 -0.06 14.53
C VAL A 179 -14.78 1.27 14.85
N LEU A 180 -14.48 2.06 13.80
CA LEU A 180 -13.91 3.40 13.96
C LEU A 180 -14.79 4.22 14.89
N LYS A 181 -14.20 4.84 15.92
CA LYS A 181 -14.98 5.65 16.85
C LYS A 181 -15.42 6.97 16.22
N ARG A 182 -16.50 7.56 16.74
CA ARG A 182 -16.98 8.86 16.29
C ARG A 182 -15.92 9.96 16.43
N ASP A 183 -15.25 10.04 17.58
CA ASP A 183 -14.18 11.03 17.80
C ASP A 183 -13.01 10.88 16.80
N SER A 184 -12.70 9.63 16.42
CA SER A 184 -11.68 9.32 15.41
C SER A 184 -12.12 9.78 14.02
N PHE A 185 -13.39 9.58 13.68
CA PHE A 185 -13.96 10.08 12.44
C PHE A 185 -14.06 11.61 12.41
N ASP A 186 -14.42 12.25 13.52
CA ASP A 186 -14.46 13.72 13.62
C ASP A 186 -13.05 14.31 13.46
N TRP A 187 -12.00 13.62 13.92
CA TRP A 187 -10.62 14.00 13.63
C TRP A 187 -10.30 13.95 12.13
N LEU A 188 -10.80 12.95 11.38
CA LEU A 188 -10.68 12.91 9.92
C LEU A 188 -11.40 14.10 9.29
N CYS A 189 -12.65 14.37 9.71
CA CYS A 189 -13.40 15.53 9.23
C CYS A 189 -12.63 16.85 9.43
N ASP A 190 -12.03 17.03 10.61
CA ASP A 190 -11.23 18.21 10.94
C ASP A 190 -9.95 18.31 10.11
N LEU A 191 -9.25 17.19 9.89
CA LEU A 191 -8.05 17.15 9.05
C LEU A 191 -8.39 17.60 7.62
N PHE A 192 -9.40 16.99 7.00
CA PHE A 192 -9.78 17.30 5.61
C PHE A 192 -10.36 18.71 5.49
N LYS A 193 -11.11 19.19 6.48
CA LYS A 193 -11.63 20.56 6.50
C LYS A 193 -10.53 21.62 6.60
N LYS A 194 -9.46 21.36 7.35
CA LYS A 194 -8.28 22.24 7.43
C LYS A 194 -7.40 22.11 6.19
N GLY A 195 -7.34 20.89 5.65
CA GLY A 195 -6.54 20.52 4.50
C GLY A 195 -7.13 20.97 3.16
N LEU A 196 -8.44 21.05 2.98
CA LEU A 196 -9.06 21.43 1.70
C LEU A 196 -9.65 22.84 1.81
N ARG A 197 -8.90 23.84 1.37
CA ARG A 197 -9.21 25.27 1.56
C ARG A 197 -10.07 25.83 0.44
N ASP A 198 -9.94 25.26 -0.76
CA ASP A 198 -10.68 25.65 -1.94
C ASP A 198 -10.96 24.45 -2.88
N ALA A 199 -11.54 24.76 -4.04
CA ALA A 199 -11.89 23.76 -5.05
C ALA A 199 -10.65 23.16 -5.75
N GLU A 200 -9.56 23.91 -5.87
CA GLU A 200 -8.31 23.41 -6.48
C GLU A 200 -7.69 22.35 -5.60
N ASP A 201 -7.66 22.56 -4.28
CA ASP A 201 -7.18 21.57 -3.31
C ASP A 201 -7.94 20.25 -3.43
N THR A 202 -9.27 20.32 -3.55
CA THR A 202 -10.13 19.14 -3.68
C THR A 202 -9.87 18.44 -5.02
N TYR A 203 -9.75 19.20 -6.10
CA TYR A 203 -9.47 18.67 -7.42
C TYR A 203 -8.08 18.02 -7.51
N ALA A 204 -7.07 18.64 -6.90
CA ALA A 204 -5.72 18.10 -6.76
C ALA A 204 -5.71 16.79 -5.96
N LEU A 205 -6.47 16.71 -4.86
CA LEU A 205 -6.59 15.48 -4.08
C LEU A 205 -7.26 14.36 -4.89
N ILE A 206 -8.31 14.67 -5.67
CA ILE A 206 -8.95 13.69 -6.56
C ILE A 206 -7.96 13.21 -7.63
N ILE A 207 -7.17 14.11 -8.22
CA ILE A 207 -6.10 13.74 -9.16
C ILE A 207 -5.12 12.79 -8.48
N SER A 208 -4.64 13.13 -7.27
CA SER A 208 -3.74 12.29 -6.46
C SER A 208 -4.30 10.88 -6.29
N MET A 209 -5.56 10.77 -5.87
CA MET A 209 -6.24 9.49 -5.68
C MET A 209 -6.28 8.65 -6.95
N ILE A 210 -6.57 9.26 -8.10
CA ILE A 210 -6.70 8.56 -9.37
C ILE A 210 -5.34 8.08 -9.91
N ILE A 211 -4.26 8.82 -9.67
CA ILE A 211 -2.94 8.50 -10.22
C ILE A 211 -2.06 7.65 -9.31
N ASN A 212 -2.33 7.62 -7.99
CA ASN A 212 -1.46 6.98 -6.99
C ASN A 212 -1.10 5.53 -7.36
N ASP A 213 -2.07 4.78 -7.90
CA ASP A 213 -1.90 3.37 -8.21
C ASP A 213 -1.49 3.07 -9.66
N LEU A 214 -1.18 4.08 -10.47
CA LEU A 214 -0.72 3.85 -11.86
C LEU A 214 0.61 3.10 -11.92
N GLY A 215 1.46 3.23 -10.90
CA GLY A 215 2.71 2.47 -10.77
C GLY A 215 2.51 0.95 -10.71
N LYS A 216 1.30 0.47 -10.38
CA LYS A 216 0.95 -0.96 -10.37
C LYS A 216 0.60 -1.52 -11.74
N ASP A 217 0.42 -0.66 -12.76
CA ASP A 217 0.23 -1.10 -14.15
C ASP A 217 1.56 -1.66 -14.68
N PRO A 218 1.66 -2.97 -14.97
CA PRO A 218 2.90 -3.58 -15.42
C PRO A 218 3.39 -3.00 -16.76
N THR A 219 2.52 -2.35 -17.53
CA THR A 219 2.91 -1.72 -18.80
C THR A 219 3.56 -0.36 -18.60
N LEU A 220 3.36 0.32 -17.47
CA LEU A 220 3.90 1.66 -17.24
C LEU A 220 5.44 1.66 -17.20
N ALA A 221 6.05 0.68 -16.52
CA ALA A 221 7.51 0.52 -16.50
C ALA A 221 8.07 0.22 -17.90
N THR A 222 7.35 -0.57 -18.71
CA THR A 222 7.74 -0.87 -20.09
C THR A 222 7.65 0.38 -20.97
N ASP A 223 6.59 1.18 -20.79
CA ASP A 223 6.41 2.44 -21.51
C ASP A 223 7.51 3.45 -21.13
N TYR A 224 7.88 3.50 -19.85
CA TYR A 224 8.97 4.34 -19.36
C TYR A 224 10.29 3.95 -20.01
N ALA A 225 10.66 2.67 -19.96
CA ALA A 225 11.88 2.16 -20.59
C ALA A 225 11.91 2.42 -22.10
N SER A 226 10.76 2.33 -22.76
CA SER A 226 10.64 2.65 -24.19
C SER A 226 10.85 4.14 -24.49
N LEU A 227 10.52 5.02 -23.55
CA LEU A 227 10.65 6.48 -23.68
C LEU A 227 12.05 6.99 -23.31
N THR A 228 12.63 6.48 -22.22
CA THR A 228 13.89 6.98 -21.64
C THR A 228 15.10 6.15 -22.05
N GLY A 229 14.89 4.87 -22.39
CA GLY A 229 15.96 3.89 -22.57
C GLY A 229 16.44 3.24 -21.26
N ASP A 230 15.90 3.67 -20.11
CA ASP A 230 16.26 3.17 -18.78
C ASP A 230 15.23 2.17 -18.27
N ASP A 231 15.67 0.96 -17.92
CA ASP A 231 14.80 -0.08 -17.39
C ASP A 231 14.66 0.07 -15.86
N ILE A 232 13.42 0.10 -15.37
CA ILE A 232 13.09 0.24 -13.94
C ILE A 232 12.24 -0.91 -13.36
N PRO A 233 12.32 -2.17 -13.84
CA PRO A 233 11.28 -3.17 -13.61
C PRO A 233 11.33 -3.79 -12.20
N GLU A 234 12.32 -3.45 -11.38
CA GLU A 234 12.57 -4.02 -10.05
C GLU A 234 12.46 -3.01 -8.90
N VAL A 235 11.90 -1.81 -9.14
CA VAL A 235 11.63 -0.83 -8.08
C VAL A 235 10.17 -0.92 -7.61
N ASN A 236 9.89 -0.39 -6.41
CA ASN A 236 8.52 -0.37 -5.89
C ASN A 236 7.60 0.48 -6.80
N HIS A 237 6.29 0.21 -6.77
CA HIS A 237 5.32 0.88 -7.65
C HIS A 237 5.25 2.40 -7.47
N ASP A 238 5.46 2.93 -6.26
CA ASP A 238 5.52 4.37 -5.99
C ASP A 238 6.71 5.02 -6.72
N MET A 239 7.86 4.35 -6.80
CA MET A 239 9.03 4.80 -7.57
C MET A 239 8.76 4.76 -9.07
N ILE A 240 8.09 3.72 -9.58
CA ILE A 240 7.66 3.66 -11.00
C ILE A 240 6.76 4.86 -11.32
N LEU A 241 5.81 5.18 -10.45
CA LEU A 241 4.95 6.36 -10.62
C LEU A 241 5.78 7.65 -10.60
N TYR A 242 6.68 7.81 -9.63
CA TYR A 242 7.51 9.01 -9.52
C TYR A 242 8.37 9.24 -10.78
N ASP A 243 9.01 8.21 -11.30
CA ASP A 243 9.78 8.29 -12.54
C ASP A 243 8.89 8.58 -13.76
N ALA A 244 7.72 7.95 -13.86
CA ALA A 244 6.74 8.24 -14.91
C ALA A 244 6.26 9.71 -14.86
N VAL A 245 6.05 10.27 -13.68
CA VAL A 245 5.69 11.68 -13.48
C VAL A 245 6.82 12.60 -13.93
N LYS A 246 8.08 12.30 -13.57
CA LYS A 246 9.26 13.06 -14.04
C LYS A 246 9.41 13.01 -15.56
N ALA A 247 9.09 11.87 -16.17
CA ALA A 247 9.08 11.70 -17.62
C ALA A 247 7.83 12.29 -18.31
N ARG A 248 6.96 13.00 -17.57
CA ARG A 248 5.71 13.62 -18.06
C ARG A 248 4.75 12.63 -18.71
N MET A 249 4.71 11.39 -18.21
CA MET A 249 3.82 10.34 -18.70
C MET A 249 2.42 10.37 -18.06
N VAL A 250 2.21 11.26 -17.08
CA VAL A 250 0.95 11.46 -16.36
C VAL A 250 0.37 12.85 -16.72
N PRO A 251 -0.22 13.01 -17.91
CA PRO A 251 -0.59 14.32 -18.47
C PRO A 251 -1.71 15.02 -17.69
N VAL A 252 -2.44 14.31 -16.83
CA VAL A 252 -3.48 14.92 -16.00
C VAL A 252 -2.93 15.91 -14.97
N LEU A 253 -1.66 15.77 -14.58
CA LEU A 253 -0.97 16.72 -13.71
C LEU A 253 -0.79 18.10 -14.35
N ASP A 254 -0.73 18.19 -15.69
CA ASP A 254 -0.58 19.46 -16.41
C ASP A 254 -1.85 20.33 -16.36
N ARG A 255 -2.91 19.87 -15.69
CA ARG A 255 -4.19 20.59 -15.53
C ARG A 255 -4.29 21.30 -14.19
N LEU A 256 -3.33 21.07 -13.31
CA LEU A 256 -3.24 21.73 -12.03
C LEU A 256 -2.56 23.09 -12.19
N SER A 257 -2.69 23.94 -11.17
CA SER A 257 -1.75 25.05 -11.02
C SER A 257 -0.33 24.49 -10.85
N GLU A 258 0.70 25.24 -11.26
CA GLU A 258 2.09 24.81 -11.06
C GLU A 258 2.38 24.55 -9.57
N GLN A 259 1.78 25.34 -8.68
CA GLN A 259 1.92 25.16 -7.24
C GLN A 259 1.34 23.82 -6.75
N ASP A 260 0.13 23.45 -7.17
CA ASP A 260 -0.49 22.18 -6.75
C ASP A 260 0.19 20.97 -7.37
N LYS A 261 0.65 21.13 -8.62
CA LYS A 261 1.48 20.13 -9.29
C LYS A 261 2.77 19.89 -8.53
N ASP A 262 3.47 20.94 -8.10
CA ASP A 262 4.70 20.82 -7.31
C ASP A 262 4.45 20.13 -5.96
N TYR A 263 3.34 20.45 -5.29
CA TYR A 263 2.95 19.77 -4.05
C TYR A 263 2.70 18.28 -4.26
N LEU A 264 1.99 17.91 -5.32
CA LEU A 264 1.71 16.51 -5.63
C LEU A 264 2.97 15.76 -6.05
N VAL A 265 3.83 16.34 -6.89
CA VAL A 265 5.09 15.72 -7.29
C VAL A 265 5.98 15.47 -6.06
N LEU A 266 6.06 16.43 -5.14
CA LEU A 266 6.81 16.25 -3.89
C LEU A 266 6.17 15.20 -2.98
N GLY A 267 4.83 15.13 -2.90
CA GLY A 267 4.11 14.09 -2.19
C GLY A 267 4.34 12.68 -2.78
N ILE A 268 4.38 12.56 -4.10
CA ILE A 268 4.68 11.30 -4.81
C ILE A 268 6.13 10.87 -4.53
N LYS A 269 7.08 11.82 -4.55
CA LYS A 269 8.47 11.56 -4.14
C LYS A 269 8.55 11.06 -2.70
N LEU A 270 7.82 11.68 -1.78
CA LEU A 270 7.75 11.19 -0.39
C LEU A 270 7.23 9.75 -0.36
N GLY A 271 6.19 9.44 -1.14
CA GLY A 271 5.63 8.10 -1.25
C GLY A 271 6.62 7.05 -1.75
N SER A 272 7.49 7.39 -2.70
CA SER A 272 8.53 6.46 -3.21
C SER A 272 9.60 6.12 -2.17
N ASP A 273 9.81 7.02 -1.22
CA ASP A 273 10.89 6.96 -0.24
C ASP A 273 10.44 6.52 1.16
N PHE A 274 9.15 6.70 1.47
CA PHE A 274 8.57 6.49 2.78
C PHE A 274 7.14 5.96 2.69
N ASN A 275 6.93 4.77 3.28
CA ASN A 275 5.62 4.15 3.37
C ASN A 275 5.00 4.33 4.78
N PHE A 276 3.87 5.03 4.85
CA PHE A 276 3.15 5.30 6.09
C PHE A 276 2.66 4.03 6.79
N GLY A 277 2.20 3.04 6.03
CA GLY A 277 1.74 1.75 6.56
C GLY A 277 2.86 0.95 7.20
N GLN A 278 4.06 0.96 6.59
CA GLN A 278 5.24 0.32 7.16
C GLN A 278 5.65 0.95 8.48
N LEU A 279 5.56 2.29 8.63
CA LEU A 279 5.81 2.93 9.91
C LEU A 279 4.72 2.60 10.94
N ALA A 280 3.44 2.62 10.53
CA ALA A 280 2.31 2.30 11.41
C ALA A 280 2.44 0.89 12.05
N GLN A 281 3.12 -0.03 11.39
CA GLN A 281 3.38 -1.40 11.85
C GLN A 281 4.82 -1.63 12.36
N ALA A 282 5.65 -0.58 12.40
CA ALA A 282 7.07 -0.65 12.73
C ALA A 282 7.84 -1.71 11.90
N GLU A 283 7.43 -1.88 10.64
CA GLU A 283 8.07 -2.77 9.67
C GLU A 283 9.39 -2.19 9.17
N ASN A 284 9.40 -0.90 8.86
CA ASN A 284 10.59 -0.18 8.44
C ASN A 284 11.55 0.09 9.62
N ALA A 285 12.68 0.74 9.31
CA ALA A 285 13.67 1.16 10.28
C ALA A 285 13.66 2.70 10.44
N PRO A 286 14.21 3.25 11.53
CA PRO A 286 14.33 4.70 11.74
C PRO A 286 14.89 5.47 10.53
N ALA A 287 15.89 4.95 9.83
CA ALA A 287 16.46 5.60 8.64
C ALA A 287 15.46 5.77 7.49
N SER A 288 14.43 4.92 7.39
CA SER A 288 13.36 5.06 6.39
C SER A 288 12.54 6.34 6.57
N LEU A 289 12.57 6.96 7.76
CA LEU A 289 11.85 8.21 8.04
C LEU A 289 12.60 9.45 7.50
N SER A 290 13.80 9.28 6.93
CA SER A 290 14.61 10.38 6.38
C SER A 290 13.91 11.18 5.29
N GLY A 291 13.00 10.57 4.51
CA GLY A 291 12.20 11.28 3.51
C GLY A 291 11.33 12.39 4.11
N LEU A 292 10.94 12.28 5.38
CA LEU A 292 10.18 13.32 6.08
C LEU A 292 11.00 14.59 6.32
N GLU A 293 12.33 14.50 6.38
CA GLU A 293 13.17 15.69 6.54
C GLU A 293 13.16 16.57 5.28
N GLU A 294 12.95 16.00 4.10
CA GLU A 294 12.83 16.74 2.83
C GLU A 294 11.51 17.52 2.74
N MET A 295 10.52 17.20 3.58
CA MET A 295 9.25 17.91 3.66
C MET A 295 9.30 19.17 4.55
N ARG A 296 10.48 19.51 5.10
CA ARG A 296 10.70 20.75 5.87
C ARG A 296 10.36 21.98 5.02
N GLY A 297 9.42 22.78 5.50
CA GLY A 297 8.92 23.95 4.77
C GLY A 297 7.91 23.63 3.65
N HIS A 298 7.55 22.36 3.50
CA HIS A 298 6.60 21.86 2.51
C HIS A 298 5.40 21.17 3.18
N ASP A 299 4.94 21.69 4.33
CA ASP A 299 3.83 21.13 5.10
C ASP A 299 2.60 20.85 4.22
N ARG A 300 2.34 21.71 3.22
CA ARG A 300 1.21 21.54 2.31
C ARG A 300 1.29 20.25 1.48
N ALA A 301 2.47 19.94 0.94
CA ALA A 301 2.68 18.72 0.17
C ALA A 301 2.55 17.48 1.06
N PHE A 302 3.03 17.55 2.31
CA PHE A 302 2.86 16.49 3.29
C PHE A 302 1.38 16.25 3.61
N GLU A 303 0.62 17.30 3.91
CA GLU A 303 -0.81 17.20 4.23
C GLU A 303 -1.60 16.60 3.06
N MET A 304 -1.30 17.01 1.83
CA MET A 304 -1.93 16.44 0.63
C MET A 304 -1.64 14.95 0.48
N ARG A 305 -0.36 14.53 0.61
CA ARG A 305 0.03 13.11 0.55
C ARG A 305 -0.60 12.31 1.69
N PHE A 306 -0.66 12.86 2.90
CA PHE A 306 -1.23 12.17 4.05
C PHE A 306 -2.75 11.99 3.92
N MET A 307 -3.49 13.02 3.47
CA MET A 307 -4.92 12.90 3.18
C MET A 307 -5.20 11.86 2.09
N GLU A 308 -4.41 11.86 1.01
CA GLU A 308 -4.52 10.83 -0.03
C GLU A 308 -4.28 9.43 0.53
N GLN A 309 -3.24 9.24 1.35
CA GLN A 309 -2.96 7.95 1.98
C GLN A 309 -4.12 7.46 2.88
N LEU A 310 -4.79 8.37 3.60
CA LEU A 310 -5.97 8.01 4.40
C LEU A 310 -7.15 7.59 3.53
N LEU A 311 -7.36 8.25 2.39
CA LEU A 311 -8.41 7.87 1.43
C LEU A 311 -8.08 6.56 0.71
N ASP A 312 -6.83 6.30 0.35
CA ASP A 312 -6.37 5.02 -0.19
C ASP A 312 -6.66 3.88 0.81
N LEU A 313 -6.34 4.11 2.09
CA LEU A 313 -6.64 3.14 3.15
C LEU A 313 -8.14 2.93 3.35
N ALA A 314 -8.95 3.99 3.29
CA ALA A 314 -10.41 3.88 3.34
C ALA A 314 -10.95 3.08 2.15
N GLY A 315 -10.37 3.27 0.97
CA GLY A 315 -10.68 2.58 -0.27
C GLY A 315 -10.14 1.15 -0.39
N ALA A 316 -9.19 0.74 0.45
CA ALA A 316 -8.41 -0.50 0.26
C ALA A 316 -9.25 -1.79 0.12
N SER A 317 -10.43 -1.86 0.76
CA SER A 317 -11.38 -2.98 0.62
C SER A 317 -12.51 -2.75 -0.37
N GLY A 318 -12.47 -1.71 -1.21
CA GLY A 318 -13.54 -1.37 -2.15
C GLY A 318 -13.90 -2.49 -3.14
N HIS A 319 -12.95 -3.37 -3.43
CA HIS A 319 -13.17 -4.56 -4.26
C HIS A 319 -13.93 -5.69 -3.54
N GLU A 320 -13.95 -5.68 -2.20
CA GLU A 320 -14.73 -6.60 -1.37
C GLU A 320 -16.06 -5.97 -0.97
N ASP A 321 -16.03 -4.71 -0.55
CA ASP A 321 -17.17 -3.94 -0.09
C ASP A 321 -17.02 -2.48 -0.53
N TRP A 322 -17.84 -2.06 -1.51
CA TRP A 322 -17.83 -0.71 -2.06
C TRP A 322 -18.85 0.24 -1.42
N THR A 323 -19.46 -0.17 -0.30
CA THR A 323 -20.54 0.58 0.36
C THR A 323 -20.07 1.38 1.59
N CYS A 324 -18.84 1.16 2.05
CA CYS A 324 -18.27 1.82 3.23
C CYS A 324 -16.73 1.79 3.22
N ALA A 325 -16.08 2.50 4.15
CA ALA A 325 -14.64 2.49 4.36
C ALA A 325 -14.21 1.31 5.24
N LYS A 326 -14.48 0.08 4.77
CA LYS A 326 -14.39 -1.16 5.57
C LYS A 326 -13.06 -1.39 6.29
N LYS A 327 -11.95 -0.87 5.76
CA LYS A 327 -10.60 -1.03 6.34
C LYS A 327 -10.18 0.07 7.29
N MET A 328 -10.83 1.23 7.28
CA MET A 328 -10.52 2.33 8.19
C MET A 328 -11.16 2.09 9.57
N ILE A 329 -10.74 1.01 10.23
CA ILE A 329 -11.18 0.61 11.58
C ILE A 329 -10.37 1.32 12.66
N GLU A 330 -10.88 1.36 13.90
CA GLU A 330 -10.28 2.10 15.01
C GLU A 330 -8.79 1.79 15.25
N PRO A 331 -8.34 0.51 15.32
CA PRO A 331 -6.92 0.23 15.56
C PRO A 331 -6.00 0.72 14.43
N ILE A 332 -6.50 0.67 13.19
CA ILE A 332 -5.76 1.13 12.02
C ILE A 332 -5.68 2.66 12.04
N PHE A 333 -6.81 3.34 12.27
CA PHE A 333 -6.85 4.79 12.40
C PHE A 333 -5.88 5.29 13.48
N GLN A 334 -5.90 4.71 14.69
CA GLN A 334 -5.00 5.15 15.76
C GLN A 334 -3.52 5.00 15.38
N SER A 335 -3.17 3.97 14.61
CA SER A 335 -1.81 3.76 14.12
C SER A 335 -1.42 4.85 13.11
N TYR A 336 -2.29 5.21 12.18
CA TYR A 336 -2.05 6.29 11.23
C TYR A 336 -2.03 7.67 11.88
N LYS A 337 -2.88 7.91 12.89
CA LYS A 337 -2.83 9.13 13.70
C LYS A 337 -1.49 9.27 14.42
N ASN A 338 -0.92 8.18 14.91
CA ASN A 338 0.43 8.19 15.50
C ASN A 338 1.50 8.53 14.46
N VAL A 339 1.38 7.99 13.25
CA VAL A 339 2.27 8.32 12.14
C VAL A 339 2.18 9.81 11.78
N TYR A 340 0.97 10.38 11.72
CA TYR A 340 0.77 11.81 11.46
C TYR A 340 1.52 12.69 12.46
N ASP A 341 1.33 12.44 13.77
CA ASP A 341 1.96 13.22 14.83
C ASP A 341 3.49 13.12 14.78
N VAL A 342 4.02 11.91 14.54
CA VAL A 342 5.47 11.69 14.42
C VAL A 342 6.03 12.38 13.18
N ALA A 343 5.35 12.26 12.05
CA ALA A 343 5.77 12.88 10.81
C ALA A 343 5.87 14.41 10.95
N HIS A 344 4.85 15.05 11.50
CA HIS A 344 4.90 16.49 11.77
C HIS A 344 6.04 16.87 12.71
N GLY A 345 6.29 16.09 13.76
CA GLY A 345 7.41 16.36 14.67
C GLY A 345 8.77 16.34 13.97
N ILE A 346 8.99 15.38 13.06
CA ILE A 346 10.24 15.27 12.29
C ILE A 346 10.36 16.41 11.28
N ILE A 347 9.27 16.70 10.56
CA ILE A 347 9.17 17.80 9.59
C ILE A 347 9.46 19.13 10.29
N GLN A 348 8.95 19.34 11.49
CA GLN A 348 9.19 20.58 12.26
C GLN A 348 10.54 20.59 13.00
N ALA A 349 11.39 19.58 12.80
CA ALA A 349 12.69 19.42 13.48
C ALA A 349 12.58 19.40 15.03
N GLN A 350 11.43 18.97 15.55
CA GLN A 350 11.18 18.84 16.99
C GLN A 350 11.58 17.47 17.54
N MET A 351 11.78 16.48 16.67
CA MET A 351 12.24 15.14 17.02
C MET A 351 13.18 14.58 15.95
N SER A 352 14.09 13.71 16.38
CA SER A 352 14.93 12.90 15.49
C SER A 352 14.14 11.71 14.90
N LEU A 353 14.71 11.07 13.88
CA LEU A 353 14.12 9.87 13.26
C LEU A 353 13.93 8.73 14.28
N ARG A 354 14.94 8.50 15.14
CA ARG A 354 14.89 7.47 16.19
C ARG A 354 13.82 7.77 17.23
N GLU A 355 13.75 9.01 17.71
CA GLU A 355 12.72 9.42 18.68
C GLU A 355 11.32 9.27 18.10
N GLY A 356 11.12 9.69 16.84
CA GLY A 356 9.85 9.52 16.12
C GLY A 356 9.44 8.05 16.02
N TYR A 357 10.37 7.17 15.64
CA TYR A 357 10.13 5.74 15.57
C TYR A 357 9.77 5.15 16.96
N ASP A 358 10.51 5.53 18.00
CA ASP A 358 10.27 5.04 19.36
C ASP A 358 8.92 5.52 19.92
N ILE A 359 8.41 6.67 19.48
CA ILE A 359 7.05 7.13 19.82
C ILE A 359 5.99 6.17 19.25
N ILE A 360 6.15 5.66 18.03
CA ILE A 360 5.23 4.66 17.46
C ILE A 360 5.16 3.43 18.38
N LEU A 361 6.32 2.90 18.78
CA LEU A 361 6.40 1.73 19.65
C LEU A 361 5.74 1.99 21.01
N LYS A 362 6.05 3.13 21.65
CA LYS A 362 5.48 3.53 22.95
C LYS A 362 3.96 3.68 22.89
N ARG A 363 3.44 4.30 21.83
CA ARG A 363 2.00 4.52 21.70
C ARG A 363 1.26 3.23 21.38
N LYS A 364 1.86 2.31 20.61
CA LYS A 364 1.30 0.96 20.44
C LYS A 364 1.20 0.22 21.77
N LEU A 365 2.25 0.26 22.58
CA LEU A 365 2.24 -0.34 23.91
C LEU A 365 1.18 0.30 24.83
N LYS A 366 1.05 1.63 24.79
CA LYS A 366 -0.01 2.33 25.52
C LYS A 366 -1.40 1.83 25.15
N LEU A 367 -1.69 1.63 23.86
CA LEU A 367 -2.96 1.07 23.41
C LEU A 367 -3.17 -0.37 23.93
N LEU A 368 -2.11 -1.18 24.03
CA LEU A 368 -2.18 -2.51 24.64
C LEU A 368 -2.48 -2.44 26.14
N HIS A 369 -1.87 -1.50 26.86
CA HIS A 369 -2.15 -1.27 28.28
C HIS A 369 -3.59 -0.83 28.51
N GLU A 370 -4.10 0.07 27.67
CA GLU A 370 -5.51 0.48 27.68
C GLU A 370 -6.46 -0.69 27.38
N ALA A 371 -6.01 -1.67 26.57
CA ALA A 371 -6.69 -2.93 26.34
C ALA A 371 -6.46 -3.99 27.44
N GLY A 372 -5.82 -3.62 28.55
CA GLY A 372 -5.66 -4.47 29.74
C GLY A 372 -4.37 -5.29 29.81
N TYR A 373 -3.38 -5.05 28.93
CA TYR A 373 -2.09 -5.75 29.01
C TYR A 373 -1.28 -5.27 30.23
N PRO A 374 -0.89 -6.15 31.18
CA PRO A 374 -0.33 -5.70 32.46
C PRO A 374 1.18 -5.48 32.45
N ARG A 375 1.91 -6.08 31.50
CA ARG A 375 3.38 -6.07 31.50
C ARG A 375 3.94 -4.70 31.15
N GLN A 376 5.02 -4.33 31.84
CA GLN A 376 5.73 -3.07 31.62
C GLN A 376 6.99 -3.33 30.79
N PHE A 377 7.36 -2.36 29.96
CA PHE A 377 8.51 -2.42 29.07
C PHE A 377 9.25 -1.09 29.10
N ASP A 378 10.57 -1.12 29.06
CA ASP A 378 11.42 0.06 28.93
C ASP A 378 11.97 0.17 27.51
N ILE A 379 11.67 1.28 26.83
CA ILE A 379 12.19 1.55 25.48
C ILE A 379 13.73 1.60 25.43
N GLN A 380 14.39 1.87 26.56
CA GLN A 380 15.85 1.94 26.64
C GLN A 380 16.48 0.55 26.74
N ASP A 381 15.73 -0.45 27.21
CA ASP A 381 16.16 -1.83 27.16
C ASP A 381 15.98 -2.38 25.73
N GLN A 382 17.05 -2.98 25.19
CA GLN A 382 17.08 -3.40 23.79
C GLN A 382 16.12 -4.57 23.53
N ALA A 383 15.95 -5.48 24.50
CA ALA A 383 15.06 -6.63 24.35
C ALA A 383 13.60 -6.19 24.43
N ASP A 384 13.28 -5.30 25.38
CA ASP A 384 11.95 -4.69 25.49
C ASP A 384 11.60 -3.89 24.23
N ARG A 385 12.51 -3.04 23.73
CA ARG A 385 12.29 -2.29 22.49
C ARG A 385 12.07 -3.21 21.29
N ALA A 386 12.85 -4.28 21.17
CA ALA A 386 12.66 -5.28 20.11
C ALA A 386 11.27 -5.94 20.21
N LEU A 387 10.84 -6.30 21.42
CA LEU A 387 9.52 -6.89 21.64
C LEU A 387 8.38 -5.89 21.39
N MET A 388 8.54 -4.61 21.73
CA MET A 388 7.59 -3.55 21.36
C MET A 388 7.46 -3.40 19.84
N ARG A 389 8.56 -3.56 19.08
CA ARG A 389 8.53 -3.63 17.61
C ARG A 389 7.78 -4.88 17.12
N LEU A 390 8.00 -6.04 17.74
CA LEU A 390 7.25 -7.27 17.43
C LEU A 390 5.74 -7.13 17.72
N PHE A 391 5.33 -6.39 18.75
CA PHE A 391 3.92 -6.09 19.01
C PHE A 391 3.27 -5.26 17.90
N CYS A 392 4.03 -4.35 17.29
CA CYS A 392 3.59 -3.57 16.13
C CYS A 392 3.47 -4.48 14.89
N LEU A 393 4.53 -5.24 14.59
CA LEU A 393 4.59 -6.17 13.45
C LEU A 393 3.48 -7.22 13.50
N GLY A 394 3.22 -7.78 14.68
CA GLY A 394 2.15 -8.75 14.91
C GLY A 394 0.74 -8.15 14.97
N ASN A 395 0.62 -6.82 14.86
CA ASN A 395 -0.60 -6.05 15.08
C ASN A 395 -1.36 -6.47 16.35
N THR A 396 -0.63 -6.68 17.45
CA THR A 396 -1.22 -7.10 18.72
C THR A 396 -2.17 -6.01 19.23
N SER A 397 -3.40 -6.38 19.62
CA SER A 397 -4.44 -5.42 20.03
C SER A 397 -5.12 -5.81 21.34
N ASN A 398 -4.71 -6.92 21.95
CA ASN A 398 -5.23 -7.42 23.21
C ASN A 398 -4.14 -8.20 23.96
N SER A 399 -4.39 -8.46 25.25
CA SER A 399 -3.44 -9.14 26.14
C SER A 399 -3.06 -10.54 25.68
N GLU A 400 -4.02 -11.32 25.15
CA GLU A 400 -3.80 -12.72 24.78
C GLU A 400 -2.84 -12.84 23.59
N ASN A 401 -3.08 -12.03 22.54
CA ASN A 401 -2.19 -11.97 21.39
C ASN A 401 -0.81 -11.40 21.77
N ALA A 402 -0.75 -10.38 22.63
CA ALA A 402 0.53 -9.85 23.10
C ALA A 402 1.35 -10.90 23.88
N ASP A 403 0.71 -11.71 24.73
CA ASP A 403 1.39 -12.78 25.47
C ASP A 403 1.91 -13.90 24.56
N VAL A 404 1.23 -14.21 23.43
CA VAL A 404 1.78 -15.15 22.43
C VAL A 404 3.14 -14.67 21.93
N PHE A 405 3.27 -13.38 21.59
CA PHE A 405 4.55 -12.81 21.15
C PHE A 405 5.58 -12.75 22.28
N TYR A 406 5.17 -12.37 23.49
CA TYR A 406 6.05 -12.35 24.66
C TYR A 406 6.66 -13.74 24.92
N VAL A 407 5.82 -14.78 25.01
CA VAL A 407 6.29 -16.15 25.31
C VAL A 407 7.14 -16.69 24.17
N ALA A 408 6.71 -16.49 22.91
CA ALA A 408 7.50 -16.91 21.75
C ALA A 408 8.90 -16.28 21.78
N PHE A 409 8.99 -14.97 22.06
CA PHE A 409 10.25 -14.24 22.05
C PHE A 409 11.12 -14.49 23.30
N MET A 410 10.56 -14.33 24.50
CA MET A 410 11.32 -14.38 25.76
C MET A 410 11.61 -15.81 26.23
N GLU A 411 10.67 -16.73 26.02
CA GLU A 411 10.72 -18.07 26.64
C GLU A 411 11.01 -19.20 25.66
N ARG A 412 10.65 -19.05 24.37
CA ARG A 412 10.81 -20.13 23.38
C ARG A 412 12.00 -19.98 22.45
N LEU A 413 12.42 -18.75 22.12
CA LEU A 413 13.64 -18.56 21.36
C LEU A 413 14.86 -18.92 22.21
N ALA A 414 15.79 -19.68 21.60
CA ALA A 414 17.12 -19.87 22.17
C ALA A 414 17.81 -18.51 22.35
N GLU A 415 18.63 -18.38 23.39
CA GLU A 415 19.28 -17.12 23.77
C GLU A 415 20.06 -16.47 22.62
N GLU A 416 20.89 -17.24 21.91
CA GLU A 416 21.67 -16.77 20.76
C GLU A 416 20.78 -16.24 19.61
N VAL A 417 19.67 -16.93 19.34
CA VAL A 417 18.69 -16.52 18.31
C VAL A 417 18.00 -15.24 18.75
N ARG A 418 17.61 -15.15 20.02
CA ARG A 418 16.98 -13.96 20.59
C ARG A 418 17.92 -12.76 20.56
N GLU A 419 19.19 -12.91 20.95
CA GLU A 419 20.20 -11.85 20.90
C GLU A 419 20.41 -11.32 19.48
N THR A 420 20.50 -12.23 18.51
CA THR A 420 20.61 -11.87 17.09
C THR A 420 19.39 -11.08 16.62
N LEU A 421 18.19 -11.52 17.00
CA LEU A 421 16.95 -10.83 16.66
C LEU A 421 16.85 -9.45 17.33
N VAL A 422 17.25 -9.35 18.60
CA VAL A 422 17.33 -8.08 19.35
C VAL A 422 18.26 -7.12 18.63
N HIS A 423 19.46 -7.57 18.25
CA HIS A 423 20.40 -6.72 17.52
C HIS A 423 19.78 -6.22 16.21
N GLY A 424 19.27 -7.14 15.37
CA GLY A 424 18.69 -6.81 14.07
C GLY A 424 17.48 -5.86 14.14
N LEU A 425 16.58 -6.05 15.10
CA LEU A 425 15.40 -5.20 15.29
C LEU A 425 15.75 -3.78 15.80
N ASN A 426 16.94 -3.60 16.38
CA ASN A 426 17.39 -2.33 16.94
C ASN A 426 18.36 -1.54 16.06
N VAL A 427 18.73 -2.05 14.88
CA VAL A 427 19.53 -1.30 13.90
C VAL A 427 18.68 -0.16 13.33
N ASP A 428 19.18 1.07 13.45
CA ASP A 428 18.49 2.27 12.96
C ASP A 428 18.58 2.43 11.43
N GLY A 429 19.68 1.95 10.86
CA GLY A 429 20.05 2.11 9.46
C GLY A 429 21.07 3.21 9.27
N SER A 430 22.28 2.83 8.89
CA SER A 430 23.34 3.75 8.44
C SER A 430 24.09 3.12 7.27
N VAL A 431 25.02 3.87 6.66
CA VAL A 431 25.85 3.34 5.57
C VAL A 431 26.75 2.20 6.05
N GLU A 432 27.23 2.29 7.29
CA GLU A 432 28.11 1.31 7.93
C GLU A 432 27.34 0.11 8.48
N ALA A 433 26.09 0.33 8.90
CA ALA A 433 25.19 -0.68 9.43
C ALA A 433 23.79 -0.53 8.82
N PRO A 434 23.59 -0.99 7.56
CA PRO A 434 22.28 -0.95 6.94
C PRO A 434 21.26 -1.77 7.75
N ALA A 435 20.08 -1.21 7.99
CA ALA A 435 19.00 -1.94 8.63
C ALA A 435 18.31 -2.87 7.63
N VAL A 436 17.69 -3.93 8.13
CA VAL A 436 16.82 -4.79 7.32
C VAL A 436 15.35 -4.42 7.54
N GLN A 437 14.64 -4.22 6.44
CA GLN A 437 13.19 -4.12 6.38
C GLN A 437 12.62 -5.44 5.83
N PRO A 438 12.00 -6.28 6.66
CA PRO A 438 11.40 -7.55 6.23
C PRO A 438 10.00 -7.30 5.64
N THR A 439 9.91 -6.70 4.46
CA THR A 439 8.64 -6.27 3.85
C THR A 439 7.64 -7.43 3.71
N TYR A 440 6.39 -7.17 4.07
CA TYR A 440 5.25 -8.08 4.23
C TYR A 440 5.27 -8.97 5.48
N LEU A 441 6.21 -8.79 6.41
CA LEU A 441 6.24 -9.58 7.64
C LEU A 441 4.96 -9.47 8.48
N PRO A 442 4.31 -8.29 8.65
CA PRO A 442 3.03 -8.20 9.35
C PRO A 442 1.94 -9.09 8.75
N ALA A 443 1.90 -9.19 7.41
CA ALA A 443 0.99 -10.07 6.72
C ALA A 443 1.35 -11.56 6.95
N MET A 444 2.64 -11.90 6.98
CA MET A 444 3.11 -13.26 7.26
C MET A 444 2.77 -13.70 8.69
N LEU A 445 2.97 -12.84 9.69
CA LEU A 445 2.56 -13.09 11.08
C LEU A 445 1.04 -13.27 11.19
N THR A 446 0.28 -12.42 10.51
CA THR A 446 -1.19 -12.53 10.45
C THR A 446 -1.62 -13.88 9.86
N LYS A 447 -0.94 -14.35 8.80
CA LYS A 447 -1.22 -15.66 8.19
C LYS A 447 -0.87 -16.82 9.12
N ALA A 448 0.30 -16.78 9.77
CA ALA A 448 0.71 -17.81 10.72
C ALA A 448 -0.29 -17.96 11.89
N LEU A 449 -0.75 -16.84 12.44
CA LEU A 449 -1.80 -16.83 13.48
C LEU A 449 -3.17 -17.24 12.94
N GLY A 450 -3.53 -16.82 11.73
CA GLY A 450 -4.80 -17.20 11.10
C GLY A 450 -4.93 -18.72 10.87
N ASN A 451 -3.82 -19.42 10.65
CA ASN A 451 -3.80 -20.87 10.53
C ASN A 451 -3.87 -21.62 11.86
N THR A 452 -3.72 -20.91 12.97
CA THR A 452 -3.87 -21.42 14.34
C THR A 452 -5.08 -20.79 15.04
N LEU A 453 -6.05 -20.26 14.28
CA LEU A 453 -7.20 -19.52 14.81
C LEU A 453 -8.00 -20.31 15.85
N ASN A 454 -8.29 -21.59 15.53
CA ASN A 454 -8.96 -22.53 16.43
C ASN A 454 -7.97 -23.40 17.22
N GLY A 455 -6.68 -23.08 17.12
CA GLY A 455 -5.62 -23.78 17.83
C GLY A 455 -5.52 -23.31 19.27
N THR A 456 -4.92 -24.17 20.08
CA THR A 456 -4.49 -23.88 21.44
C THR A 456 -3.48 -22.71 21.46
N GLN A 457 -3.36 -22.06 22.62
CA GLN A 457 -2.37 -21.00 22.81
C GLN A 457 -0.94 -21.48 22.50
N GLU A 458 -0.61 -22.74 22.82
CA GLU A 458 0.68 -23.34 22.52
C GLU A 458 0.93 -23.50 21.01
N GLU A 459 -0.09 -23.82 20.21
CA GLU A 459 0.03 -23.88 18.74
C GLU A 459 0.29 -22.48 18.16
N LYS A 460 -0.40 -21.45 18.67
CA LYS A 460 -0.14 -20.04 18.31
C LYS A 460 1.29 -19.63 18.66
N ILE A 461 1.76 -19.97 19.85
CA ILE A 461 3.14 -19.69 20.31
C ILE A 461 4.15 -20.39 19.41
N LYS A 462 3.96 -21.67 19.05
CA LYS A 462 4.85 -22.39 18.14
C LYS A 462 4.90 -21.76 16.76
N ALA A 463 3.74 -21.39 16.20
CA ALA A 463 3.66 -20.73 14.90
C ALA A 463 4.41 -19.38 14.90
N VAL A 464 4.19 -18.53 15.91
CA VAL A 464 4.91 -17.27 16.04
C VAL A 464 6.41 -17.50 16.26
N THR A 465 6.80 -18.45 17.11
CA THR A 465 8.21 -18.78 17.36
C THR A 465 8.93 -19.17 16.05
N ALA A 466 8.30 -19.98 15.20
CA ALA A 466 8.88 -20.33 13.90
C ALA A 466 9.08 -19.11 12.99
N VAL A 467 8.09 -18.20 12.92
CA VAL A 467 8.22 -16.96 12.17
C VAL A 467 9.31 -16.05 12.75
N LEU A 468 9.48 -16.00 14.07
CA LEU A 468 10.55 -15.23 14.71
C LEU A 468 11.95 -15.81 14.41
N ARG A 469 12.10 -17.14 14.33
CA ARG A 469 13.37 -17.77 13.88
C ARG A 469 13.67 -17.43 12.43
N TYR A 470 12.67 -17.51 11.55
CA TYR A 470 12.81 -17.07 10.16
C TYR A 470 13.19 -15.59 10.07
N LEU A 471 12.50 -14.72 10.81
CA LEU A 471 12.82 -13.29 10.91
C LEU A 471 14.25 -13.06 11.38
N THR A 472 14.71 -13.80 12.38
CA THR A 472 16.09 -13.68 12.88
C THR A 472 17.10 -13.89 11.75
N ARG A 473 16.89 -14.93 10.93
CA ARG A 473 17.71 -15.18 9.74
C ARG A 473 17.58 -14.05 8.71
N CYS A 474 16.37 -13.48 8.53
CA CYS A 474 16.16 -12.30 7.70
C CYS A 474 16.90 -11.07 8.21
N MET A 475 17.17 -10.91 9.50
CA MET A 475 17.85 -9.71 10.01
C MET A 475 19.36 -9.75 9.85
N VAL A 476 19.94 -10.90 9.48
CA VAL A 476 21.39 -11.02 9.31
C VAL A 476 21.81 -10.49 7.93
N VAL A 477 22.67 -9.48 7.92
CA VAL A 477 23.34 -9.00 6.70
C VAL A 477 24.78 -9.45 6.71
N GLU A 478 25.13 -10.39 5.83
CA GLU A 478 26.50 -10.89 5.73
C GLU A 478 27.46 -9.81 5.21
N ALA A 479 28.68 -9.78 5.73
CA ALA A 479 29.72 -8.86 5.26
C ALA A 479 30.05 -9.00 3.76
N SER A 480 29.82 -10.19 3.19
CA SER A 480 29.94 -10.47 1.76
C SER A 480 28.89 -9.72 0.94
N ARG A 481 27.67 -9.60 1.45
CA ARG A 481 26.54 -8.90 0.82
C ARG A 481 26.67 -7.39 0.96
N LEU A 482 27.09 -6.90 2.12
CA LEU A 482 27.38 -5.48 2.34
C LEU A 482 28.33 -4.88 1.29
N LYS A 483 29.34 -5.66 0.86
CA LYS A 483 30.29 -5.23 -0.18
C LYS A 483 29.70 -5.13 -1.59
N LYS A 484 28.56 -5.77 -1.84
CA LYS A 484 27.86 -5.75 -3.13
C LYS A 484 26.81 -4.65 -3.22
N LEU A 485 26.34 -4.15 -2.08
CA LEU A 485 25.37 -3.06 -2.05
C LEU A 485 26.02 -1.78 -2.61
N PRO A 486 25.26 -0.95 -3.34
CA PRO A 486 25.73 0.36 -3.71
C PRO A 486 26.21 1.16 -2.51
N HIS A 487 27.19 2.02 -2.74
CA HIS A 487 27.64 2.93 -1.70
C HIS A 487 26.45 3.78 -1.24
N ARG A 488 26.28 3.94 0.08
CA ARG A 488 25.24 4.73 0.75
C ARG A 488 23.90 4.03 1.05
N VAL A 489 23.73 2.74 0.79
CA VAL A 489 22.52 2.04 1.26
C VAL A 489 22.44 2.13 2.79
N THR A 490 21.28 2.55 3.32
CA THR A 490 20.98 2.66 4.76
C THR A 490 19.95 1.65 5.21
N VAL A 491 19.09 1.18 4.29
CA VAL A 491 18.09 0.14 4.54
C VAL A 491 18.03 -0.79 3.34
N VAL A 492 18.12 -2.09 3.62
CA VAL A 492 17.85 -3.15 2.64
C VAL A 492 16.47 -3.74 2.90
N GLU A 493 15.71 -3.95 1.83
CA GLU A 493 14.44 -4.64 1.85
C GLU A 493 14.64 -6.12 1.54
N ARG A 494 13.90 -6.96 2.26
CA ARG A 494 13.74 -8.39 1.97
C ARG A 494 12.26 -8.70 1.89
N ASP A 495 11.76 -8.91 0.68
CA ASP A 495 10.37 -9.26 0.42
C ASP A 495 10.08 -10.70 0.91
N VAL A 496 9.44 -10.83 2.08
CA VAL A 496 9.16 -12.13 2.68
C VAL A 496 7.91 -12.81 2.12
N ARG A 497 7.27 -12.30 1.07
CA ARG A 497 6.07 -12.94 0.49
C ARG A 497 6.32 -14.37 0.00
N LYS A 498 7.58 -14.71 -0.32
CA LYS A 498 8.00 -16.06 -0.76
C LYS A 498 7.60 -17.16 0.23
N ILE A 499 7.50 -16.89 1.54
CA ILE A 499 7.09 -17.89 2.53
C ILE A 499 5.57 -18.08 2.62
N SER A 500 4.76 -17.25 1.95
CA SER A 500 3.29 -17.34 2.03
C SER A 500 2.74 -18.74 1.67
N PRO A 501 3.21 -19.44 0.61
CA PRO A 501 2.72 -20.79 0.30
C PRO A 501 3.00 -21.80 1.41
N VAL A 502 4.14 -21.67 2.10
CA VAL A 502 4.52 -22.54 3.22
C VAL A 502 3.63 -22.29 4.42
N LEU A 503 3.43 -21.01 4.78
CA LEU A 503 2.55 -20.65 5.88
C LEU A 503 1.13 -21.18 5.66
N GLU A 504 0.66 -21.20 4.41
CA GLU A 504 -0.67 -21.67 4.00
C GLU A 504 -0.80 -23.20 3.88
N SER A 505 0.31 -23.93 3.98
CA SER A 505 0.32 -25.38 3.85
C SER A 505 -0.30 -26.09 5.07
N GLU A 506 -0.85 -27.28 4.84
CA GLU A 506 -1.26 -28.17 5.93
C GLU A 506 -0.06 -28.62 6.77
N GLU A 507 1.13 -28.70 6.18
CA GLU A 507 2.34 -29.09 6.90
C GLU A 507 2.70 -28.07 7.98
N PHE A 508 2.63 -26.77 7.68
CA PHE A 508 2.92 -25.70 8.65
C PHE A 508 2.00 -25.75 9.87
N LYS A 509 0.72 -26.09 9.67
CA LYS A 509 -0.27 -26.20 10.75
C LYS A 509 0.13 -27.26 11.78
N HIS A 510 0.72 -28.36 11.33
CA HIS A 510 1.12 -29.48 12.19
C HIS A 510 2.57 -29.37 12.66
N ASN A 511 3.42 -28.72 11.87
CA ASN A 511 4.84 -28.57 12.12
C ASN A 511 5.33 -27.19 11.66
N PRO A 512 5.23 -26.14 12.48
CA PRO A 512 5.70 -24.80 12.11
C PRO A 512 7.20 -24.72 11.79
N ASP A 513 8.00 -25.67 12.29
CA ASP A 513 9.46 -25.70 12.11
C ASP A 513 9.88 -25.92 10.64
N ILE A 514 8.95 -26.28 9.75
CA ILE A 514 9.26 -26.35 8.31
C ILE A 514 9.75 -25.01 7.75
N LEU A 515 9.35 -23.90 8.37
CA LEU A 515 9.78 -22.56 7.97
C LEU A 515 11.30 -22.36 8.13
N ASP A 516 11.95 -23.15 9.00
CA ASP A 516 13.41 -23.11 9.18
C ASP A 516 14.17 -23.59 7.93
N ARG A 517 13.49 -24.24 6.97
CA ARG A 517 14.07 -24.71 5.70
C ARG A 517 13.97 -23.70 4.58
N GLU A 518 13.16 -22.65 4.74
CA GLU A 518 12.98 -21.65 3.69
C GLU A 518 14.21 -20.76 3.53
N ASP A 519 14.49 -20.38 2.28
CA ASP A 519 15.55 -19.43 1.96
C ASP A 519 15.16 -18.00 2.36
N ILE A 520 16.17 -17.19 2.64
CA ILE A 520 16.00 -15.75 2.85
C ILE A 520 15.99 -15.04 1.50
N PRO A 521 15.08 -14.07 1.26
CA PRO A 521 15.06 -13.27 0.04
C PRO A 521 16.39 -12.53 -0.22
N GLU A 522 16.60 -12.18 -1.48
CA GLU A 522 17.71 -11.31 -1.88
C GLU A 522 17.50 -9.88 -1.38
N ASP A 523 18.60 -9.15 -1.21
CA ASP A 523 18.57 -7.77 -0.74
C ASP A 523 18.15 -6.82 -1.88
N GLN A 524 17.11 -6.02 -1.64
CA GLN A 524 16.69 -4.91 -2.49
C GLN A 524 16.98 -3.58 -1.80
N ILE A 525 17.16 -2.51 -2.55
CA ILE A 525 17.46 -1.18 -1.97
C ILE A 525 16.13 -0.55 -1.54
N ALA A 526 15.96 -0.35 -0.23
CA ALA A 526 14.78 0.33 0.32
C ALA A 526 15.05 1.81 0.60
N ASN A 527 16.26 2.13 1.08
CA ASN A 527 16.64 3.50 1.41
C ASN A 527 18.15 3.70 1.22
N MET A 528 18.52 4.92 0.84
CA MET A 528 19.90 5.37 0.70
C MET A 528 20.13 6.65 1.51
N ALA A 529 21.32 6.80 2.08
CA ALA A 529 21.74 8.04 2.73
C ALA A 529 21.69 9.19 1.73
N ARG A 530 21.17 10.34 2.16
CA ARG A 530 20.95 11.52 1.31
C ARG A 530 22.23 12.33 1.10
N ASP A 531 22.35 13.01 -0.04
CA ASP A 531 23.47 13.92 -0.31
C ASP A 531 23.25 15.25 0.41
N SER A 532 24.34 15.83 0.91
CA SER A 532 24.32 17.22 1.38
C SER A 532 24.24 18.23 0.23
N GLU A 533 24.45 17.81 -1.02
CA GLU A 533 24.51 18.69 -2.20
C GLU A 533 23.15 18.96 -2.88
N GLU A 534 22.17 18.05 -2.81
CA GLU A 534 20.81 18.27 -3.38
C GLU A 534 20.02 19.39 -2.69
N ARG A 535 20.42 19.80 -1.48
CA ARG A 535 19.85 20.97 -0.78
C ARG A 535 20.02 22.28 -1.57
N THR A 536 20.94 22.34 -2.53
CA THR A 536 21.24 23.55 -3.31
C THR A 536 20.33 23.72 -4.53
N ILE A 537 19.71 22.65 -5.03
CA ILE A 537 18.88 22.71 -6.25
C ILE A 537 17.42 23.08 -5.93
N LEU A 538 16.94 22.73 -4.73
CA LEU A 538 15.56 23.03 -4.30
C LEU A 538 15.42 24.34 -3.49
N SER A 539 16.53 25.01 -3.15
CA SER A 539 16.53 26.32 -2.49
C SER A 539 16.75 27.50 -3.46
N GLY A 540 16.86 27.22 -4.77
CA GLY A 540 16.98 28.20 -5.85
C GLY A 540 15.76 28.18 -6.77
N GLY A 541 14.64 28.70 -6.29
CA GLY A 541 13.40 28.93 -7.06
C GLY A 541 12.63 30.09 -6.47
#